data_AF-A0A955WFW9-F1
#
_entry.id   AF-A0A955WFW9-F1
#
_cell.length_a   1.000
_cell.length_b   1.000
_cell.length_c   1.000
_cell.angle_alpha   90.00
_cell.angle_beta   90.00
_cell.angle_gamma   90.00
#
_symmetry.space_group_name_H-M   'P 1'
#
loop_
_entity.id
_entity.type
_entity.pdbx_description
1 polymer ?
#
loop_
_entity_poly.entity_id
_entity_poly.type
_entity_poly.pdbx_seq_one_letter_code
_entity_poly.pdbx_strand_id
1 'polypeptide(L)'
;MSPADPSTPGLSPERLRPGAWLPASTARSTSGRAGAVIRLALGLSAAALAHFTGHRLLAAIIGGVAIALSGAALASPAARAAIDRSFAALGRGLGRLLAALTLIPLYFTLFPVLRLYAALVGHDPLGLRRSPAPGFWVDRAADARTRRWFATMFAPEPRAPLHPWRARLVGALVVLALAEGGLRLAGYGDPVLYLDDVQVGYLPAPHQSVRRLGGTISINNAGMRAPPFGPRPAGGLRILMLGDSTLYGGSYIDQPDLYARRLHRALQARIGRPIEVLNMGVNGWGPFHELGYVATRGTFDAQLVLVALPLGDVFRPLSRLSMTPYLPASSPPSLALTEVAWHLTWRFREMAFGPPSFEEREARGAAGLEAYAELARRLRATGAEVRFVVLPGRRSAIGEPDVPADGLYDRLADAIAPTPADYPVIEFQRAANPAGLYHDAVHLSRAGHAFYATHLEALIRRTSTWRWFAGEE
;
A
#
# COMPACT_ATOMS: atom_id res chain seq x y z
N MET A 1 -32.23 69.07 -11.88
CA MET A 1 -30.76 69.00 -11.78
C MET A 1 -30.24 70.41 -11.97
N SER A 2 -29.66 71.00 -10.91
CA SER A 2 -28.98 72.30 -10.98
C SER A 2 -27.69 72.13 -11.79
N PRO A 3 -27.31 73.08 -12.66
CA PRO A 3 -26.04 73.00 -13.37
C PRO A 3 -24.89 73.12 -12.37
N ALA A 4 -23.91 72.23 -12.46
CA ALA A 4 -22.76 72.18 -11.58
C ALA A 4 -21.90 73.45 -11.68
N ASP A 5 -21.39 73.88 -10.54
CA ASP A 5 -20.48 75.01 -10.34
C ASP A 5 -19.16 74.83 -11.15
N PRO A 6 -18.79 75.78 -12.03
CA PRO A 6 -17.59 75.70 -12.86
C PRO A 6 -16.27 75.85 -12.09
N SER A 7 -16.29 76.08 -10.78
CA SER A 7 -15.08 76.26 -9.96
C SER A 7 -14.50 74.96 -9.38
N THR A 8 -15.18 73.82 -9.53
CA THR A 8 -14.65 72.51 -9.11
C THR A 8 -13.52 72.07 -10.06
N PRO A 9 -12.32 71.66 -9.58
CA PRO A 9 -11.24 71.17 -10.46
C PRO A 9 -11.60 69.80 -11.02
N GLY A 10 -12.51 69.79 -12.00
CA GLY A 10 -13.01 68.59 -12.66
C GLY A 10 -11.98 68.00 -13.61
N LEU A 11 -11.92 66.67 -13.62
CA LEU A 11 -11.15 65.86 -14.55
C LEU A 11 -11.59 66.16 -16.00
N SER A 12 -10.95 67.12 -16.67
CA SER A 12 -11.17 67.35 -18.10
C SER A 12 -10.40 66.31 -18.93
N PRO A 13 -10.95 65.78 -20.04
CA PRO A 13 -10.26 64.84 -20.92
C PRO A 13 -8.88 65.32 -21.41
N GLU A 14 -8.68 66.63 -21.46
CA GLU A 14 -7.44 67.30 -21.89
C GLU A 14 -6.33 67.26 -20.83
N ARG A 15 -6.65 66.93 -19.57
CA ARG A 15 -5.71 66.81 -18.45
C ARG A 15 -5.29 65.37 -18.15
N LEU A 16 -5.88 64.38 -18.83
CA LEU A 16 -5.50 62.98 -18.67
C LEU A 16 -4.19 62.71 -19.42
N ARG A 17 -3.09 62.48 -18.68
CA ARG A 17 -1.78 62.16 -19.27
C ARG A 17 -1.85 60.85 -20.06
N PRO A 18 -1.28 60.78 -21.29
CA PRO A 18 -1.12 59.51 -22.00
C PRO A 18 -0.31 58.54 -21.14
N GLY A 19 -0.67 57.25 -21.15
CA GLY A 19 -0.13 56.17 -20.29
C GLY A 19 1.36 55.83 -20.44
N ALA A 20 2.19 56.76 -20.94
CA ALA A 20 3.64 56.63 -21.08
C ALA A 20 4.39 56.51 -19.73
N TRP A 21 3.70 56.66 -18.60
CA TRP A 21 4.24 56.43 -17.25
C TRP A 21 4.22 54.94 -16.83
N LEU A 22 3.57 54.05 -17.60
CA LEU A 22 3.74 52.61 -17.40
C LEU A 22 5.05 52.18 -18.08
N PRO A 23 6.10 51.82 -17.32
CA PRO A 23 7.29 51.23 -17.92
C PRO A 23 6.89 49.97 -18.69
N ALA A 24 7.36 49.85 -19.94
CA ALA A 24 7.25 48.60 -20.69
C ALA A 24 7.80 47.47 -19.81
N SER A 25 7.05 46.38 -19.67
CA SER A 25 7.38 45.30 -18.75
C SER A 25 8.84 44.91 -18.92
N THR A 26 9.64 45.14 -17.87
CA THR A 26 11.03 44.71 -17.86
C THR A 26 11.05 43.22 -18.16
N ALA A 27 11.86 42.83 -19.16
CA ALA A 27 11.98 41.45 -19.57
C ALA A 27 12.21 40.58 -18.33
N ARG A 28 11.34 39.60 -18.10
CA ARG A 28 11.42 38.70 -16.94
C ARG A 28 12.84 38.16 -16.85
N SER A 29 13.49 38.43 -15.73
CA SER A 29 14.77 37.81 -15.34
C SER A 29 14.67 36.30 -15.54
N THR A 30 15.29 35.80 -16.61
CA THR A 30 15.51 34.37 -16.77
C THR A 30 16.48 33.94 -15.68
N SER A 31 16.14 32.90 -14.92
CA SER A 31 17.00 32.45 -13.84
C SER A 31 18.39 32.13 -14.41
N GLY A 32 19.43 32.78 -13.88
CA GLY A 32 20.80 32.59 -14.32
C GLY A 32 21.27 31.15 -14.05
N ARG A 33 22.55 30.85 -14.33
CA ARG A 33 23.15 29.54 -14.02
C ARG A 33 22.95 29.14 -12.54
N ALA A 34 22.85 30.13 -11.64
CA ALA A 34 22.52 29.95 -10.23
C ALA A 34 21.20 29.19 -9.98
N GLY A 35 20.16 29.39 -10.80
CA GLY A 35 18.88 28.70 -10.65
C GLY A 35 18.98 27.20 -10.86
N ALA A 36 19.84 26.74 -11.76
CA ALA A 36 20.10 25.32 -11.99
C ALA A 36 20.86 24.68 -10.82
N VAL A 37 21.80 25.42 -10.21
CA VAL A 37 22.58 24.97 -9.04
C VAL A 37 21.69 24.82 -7.81
N ILE A 38 20.82 25.80 -7.54
CA ILE A 38 19.88 25.75 -6.41
C ILE A 38 18.93 24.54 -6.53
N ARG A 39 18.41 24.26 -7.74
CA ARG A 39 17.56 23.09 -7.98
C ARG A 39 18.29 21.77 -7.80
N LEU A 40 19.56 21.73 -8.21
CA LEU A 40 20.40 20.55 -7.99
C LEU A 40 20.58 20.29 -6.49
N ALA A 41 20.91 21.33 -5.72
CA ALA A 41 21.06 21.23 -4.27
C ALA A 41 19.77 20.72 -3.60
N LEU A 42 18.61 21.33 -3.92
CA LEU A 42 17.31 20.90 -3.39
C LEU A 42 16.98 19.44 -3.75
N GLY A 43 17.21 19.05 -5.01
CA GLY A 43 16.96 17.68 -5.47
C GLY A 43 17.86 16.65 -4.78
N LEU A 44 19.14 16.98 -4.58
CA LEU A 44 20.08 16.11 -3.86
C LEU A 44 19.74 16.03 -2.36
N SER A 45 19.32 17.13 -1.73
CA SER A 45 18.83 17.10 -0.35
C SER A 45 17.58 16.22 -0.19
N ALA A 46 16.63 16.28 -1.12
CA ALA A 46 15.47 15.41 -1.13
C ALA A 46 15.83 13.93 -1.38
N ALA A 47 16.80 13.67 -2.27
CA ALA A 47 17.33 12.32 -2.50
C ALA A 47 18.03 11.76 -1.25
N ALA A 48 18.83 12.58 -0.55
CA ALA A 48 19.48 12.21 0.69
C ALA A 48 18.46 11.87 1.78
N LEU A 49 17.42 12.70 1.95
CA LEU A 49 16.34 12.43 2.89
C LEU A 49 15.65 11.10 2.59
N ALA A 50 15.29 10.84 1.33
CA ALA A 50 14.68 9.58 0.90
C ALA A 50 15.59 8.37 1.17
N HIS A 51 16.91 8.54 1.04
CA HIS A 51 17.90 7.51 1.36
C HIS A 51 17.92 7.21 2.86
N PHE A 52 17.96 8.25 3.70
CA PHE A 52 17.98 8.11 5.16
C PHE A 52 16.69 7.52 5.73
N THR A 53 15.55 7.72 5.07
CA THR A 53 14.27 7.07 5.42
C THR A 53 14.14 5.64 4.86
N GLY A 54 15.21 5.06 4.28
CA GLY A 54 15.24 3.67 3.80
C GLY A 54 14.73 3.44 2.37
N HIS A 55 14.34 4.49 1.64
CA HIS A 55 13.80 4.38 0.28
C HIS A 55 14.89 4.54 -0.80
N ARG A 56 15.78 3.55 -0.90
CA ARG A 56 16.96 3.59 -1.79
C ARG A 56 16.66 3.80 -3.28
N LEU A 57 15.63 3.13 -3.80
CA LEU A 57 15.22 3.28 -5.20
C LEU A 57 14.69 4.69 -5.48
N LEU A 58 13.87 5.22 -4.56
CA LEU A 58 13.31 6.56 -4.66
C LEU A 58 14.41 7.63 -4.62
N ALA A 59 15.39 7.48 -3.73
CA ALA A 59 16.55 8.34 -3.66
C ALA A 59 17.35 8.36 -4.97
N ALA A 60 17.58 7.19 -5.58
CA ALA A 60 18.27 7.08 -6.86
C ALA A 60 17.50 7.78 -8.00
N ILE A 61 16.18 7.62 -8.05
CA ILE A 61 15.32 8.28 -9.05
C ILE A 61 15.35 9.80 -8.87
N ILE A 62 15.12 10.30 -7.64
CA ILE A 62 15.10 11.75 -7.36
C ILE A 62 16.47 12.38 -7.68
N GLY A 63 17.56 11.75 -7.21
CA GLY A 63 18.92 12.22 -7.46
C GLY A 63 19.26 12.22 -8.95
N GLY A 64 18.96 11.14 -9.66
CA GLY A 64 19.20 11.02 -11.10
C GLY A 64 18.44 12.07 -11.92
N VAL A 65 17.16 12.29 -11.61
CA VAL A 65 16.35 13.32 -12.28
C VAL A 65 16.88 14.73 -11.98
N ALA A 66 17.26 15.02 -10.74
CA ALA A 66 17.81 16.31 -10.36
C ALA A 66 19.13 16.62 -11.11
N ILE A 67 20.03 15.65 -11.18
CA ILE A 67 21.30 15.76 -11.91
C ILE A 67 21.04 15.96 -13.41
N ALA A 68 20.16 15.14 -14.01
CA ALA A 68 19.85 15.23 -15.44
C ALA A 68 19.23 16.58 -15.83
N LEU A 69 18.24 17.05 -15.07
CA LEU A 69 17.57 18.33 -15.35
C LEU A 69 18.51 19.52 -15.14
N SER A 70 19.31 19.53 -14.07
CA SER A 70 20.28 20.60 -13.83
C SER A 70 21.44 20.57 -14.83
N GLY A 71 21.91 19.39 -15.23
CA GLY A 71 22.91 19.24 -16.29
C GLY A 71 22.41 19.77 -17.63
N ALA A 72 21.19 19.40 -18.03
CA ALA A 72 20.56 19.93 -19.24
C ALA A 72 20.37 21.46 -19.18
N ALA A 73 19.98 21.99 -18.02
CA ALA A 73 19.84 23.43 -17.81
C ALA A 73 21.18 24.18 -17.86
N LEU A 74 22.29 23.56 -17.45
CA LEU A 74 23.63 24.15 -17.54
C LEU A 74 24.20 24.10 -18.97
N ALA A 75 23.94 23.00 -19.69
CA ALA A 75 24.44 22.76 -21.04
C ALA A 75 23.76 23.62 -22.12
N SER A 76 22.47 23.96 -21.97
CA SER A 76 21.73 24.71 -22.99
C SER A 76 20.84 25.81 -22.40
N PRO A 77 20.98 27.06 -22.86
CA PRO A 77 20.06 28.15 -22.52
C PRO A 77 18.60 27.85 -22.91
N ALA A 78 18.39 27.15 -24.04
CA ALA A 78 17.05 26.76 -24.49
C ALA A 78 16.42 25.71 -23.56
N ALA A 79 17.20 24.71 -23.14
CA ALA A 79 16.76 23.71 -22.16
C ALA A 79 16.46 24.36 -20.80
N ARG A 80 17.29 25.29 -20.35
CA ARG A 80 17.03 26.06 -19.12
C ARG A 80 15.71 26.81 -19.19
N ALA A 81 15.48 27.56 -20.28
CA ALA A 81 14.24 28.31 -20.46
C ALA A 81 13.01 27.37 -20.51
N ALA A 82 13.14 26.19 -21.12
CA ALA A 82 12.07 25.18 -21.13
C ALA A 82 11.77 24.65 -19.72
N ILE A 83 12.80 24.30 -18.96
CA ILE A 83 12.68 23.82 -17.57
C ILE A 83 12.05 24.91 -16.69
N ASP A 84 12.54 26.15 -16.77
CA ASP A 84 11.99 27.29 -16.02
C ASP A 84 10.50 27.51 -16.32
N ARG A 85 10.12 27.44 -17.60
CA ARG A 85 8.71 27.56 -18.01
C ARG A 85 7.85 26.44 -17.44
N SER A 86 8.36 25.21 -17.43
CA SER A 86 7.65 24.05 -16.87
C SER A 86 7.45 24.17 -15.36
N PHE A 87 8.50 24.52 -14.60
CA PHE A 87 8.39 24.76 -13.16
C PHE A 87 7.46 25.93 -12.83
N ALA A 88 7.55 27.03 -13.59
CA ALA A 88 6.65 28.17 -13.40
C ALA A 88 5.20 27.82 -13.74
N ALA A 89 4.96 26.95 -14.72
CA ALA A 89 3.61 26.47 -15.04
C ALA A 89 3.05 25.58 -13.93
N LEU A 90 3.87 24.67 -13.38
CA LEU A 90 3.52 23.82 -12.26
C LEU A 90 3.24 24.64 -11.00
N GLY A 91 4.14 25.58 -10.66
CA GLY A 91 3.97 26.48 -9.51
C GLY A 91 2.70 27.35 -9.62
N ARG A 92 2.38 27.87 -10.81
CA ARG A 92 1.11 28.57 -11.04
C ARG A 92 -0.10 27.66 -10.86
N GLY A 93 -0.04 26.41 -11.32
CA GLY A 93 -1.11 25.43 -11.15
C GLY A 93 -1.35 25.12 -9.67
N LEU A 94 -0.28 24.81 -8.94
CA LEU A 94 -0.32 24.51 -7.51
C LEU A 94 -0.80 25.72 -6.70
N GLY A 95 -0.29 26.92 -7.00
CA GLY A 95 -0.72 28.16 -6.35
C GLY A 95 -2.20 28.46 -6.58
N ARG A 96 -2.73 28.22 -7.78
CA ARG A 96 -4.18 28.35 -8.05
C ARG A 96 -5.01 27.34 -7.28
N LEU A 97 -4.55 26.09 -7.19
CA LEU A 97 -5.24 25.05 -6.45
C LEU A 97 -5.27 25.39 -4.95
N LEU A 98 -4.12 25.74 -4.36
CA LEU A 98 -4.04 26.18 -2.97
C LEU A 98 -4.90 27.41 -2.70
N ALA A 99 -4.82 28.43 -3.56
CA ALA A 99 -5.67 29.61 -3.45
C ALA A 99 -7.16 29.25 -3.54
N ALA A 100 -7.55 28.33 -4.43
CA ALA A 100 -8.93 27.86 -4.52
C ALA A 100 -9.35 27.12 -3.25
N LEU A 101 -8.55 26.16 -2.77
CA LEU A 101 -8.84 25.38 -1.57
C LEU A 101 -8.90 26.24 -0.31
N THR A 102 -8.11 27.31 -0.21
CA THR A 102 -8.10 28.20 0.96
C THR A 102 -9.15 29.30 0.84
N LEU A 103 -9.23 29.99 -0.30
CA LEU A 103 -10.06 31.18 -0.46
C LEU A 103 -11.51 30.86 -0.79
N ILE A 104 -11.82 29.78 -1.54
CA ILE A 104 -13.22 29.46 -1.88
C ILE A 104 -14.03 29.16 -0.62
N PRO A 105 -13.61 28.26 0.29
CA PRO A 105 -14.35 28.06 1.53
C PRO A 105 -14.48 29.35 2.32
N LEU A 106 -13.39 30.12 2.49
CA LEU A 106 -13.41 31.39 3.20
C LEU A 106 -14.42 32.40 2.62
N TYR A 107 -14.48 32.53 1.30
CA TYR A 107 -15.37 33.46 0.60
C TYR A 107 -16.83 33.01 0.55
N PHE A 108 -17.09 31.70 0.55
CA PHE A 108 -18.44 31.17 0.43
C PHE A 108 -19.05 30.72 1.77
N THR A 109 -18.26 30.62 2.84
CA THR A 109 -18.75 30.30 4.18
C THR A 109 -18.53 31.43 5.17
N LEU A 110 -17.27 31.85 5.40
CA LEU A 110 -16.95 32.81 6.46
C LEU A 110 -17.44 34.23 6.12
N PHE A 111 -17.09 34.76 4.94
CA PHE A 111 -17.46 36.14 4.59
C PHE A 111 -18.99 36.37 4.48
N PRO A 112 -19.80 35.44 3.94
CA PRO A 112 -21.25 35.61 3.94
C PRO A 112 -21.84 35.64 5.35
N VAL A 113 -21.35 34.79 6.27
CA VAL A 113 -21.79 34.78 7.67
C VAL A 113 -21.39 36.07 8.38
N LEU A 114 -20.14 36.52 8.22
CA LEU A 114 -19.69 37.80 8.77
C LEU A 114 -20.47 38.99 8.20
N ARG A 115 -20.79 38.97 6.91
CA ARG A 115 -21.59 40.00 6.25
C ARG A 115 -23.05 40.00 6.74
N LEU A 116 -23.63 38.82 6.98
CA LEU A 116 -24.96 38.69 7.57
C LEU A 116 -24.98 39.23 9.01
N TYR A 117 -23.99 38.86 9.83
CA TYR A 117 -23.84 39.39 11.19
C TYR A 117 -23.66 40.91 11.20
N ALA A 118 -22.74 41.45 10.39
CA ALA A 118 -22.56 42.89 10.26
C ALA A 118 -23.84 43.61 9.82
N ALA A 119 -24.61 43.01 8.90
CA ALA A 119 -25.89 43.54 8.47
C ALA A 119 -26.96 43.53 9.58
N LEU A 120 -27.00 42.49 10.42
CA LEU A 120 -27.91 42.37 11.57
C LEU A 120 -27.57 43.36 12.70
N VAL A 121 -26.28 43.62 12.93
CA VAL A 121 -25.80 44.57 13.95
C VAL A 121 -25.82 46.03 13.43
N GLY A 122 -26.23 46.25 12.18
CA GLY A 122 -26.32 47.59 11.59
C GLY A 122 -24.96 48.22 11.25
N HIS A 123 -23.89 47.43 11.20
CA HIS A 123 -22.55 47.89 10.88
C HIS A 123 -22.40 48.03 9.36
N ASP A 124 -22.33 49.27 8.86
CA ASP A 124 -22.13 49.61 7.45
C ASP A 124 -20.80 50.35 7.26
N PRO A 125 -19.67 49.63 7.20
CA PRO A 125 -18.34 50.24 7.14
C PRO A 125 -18.08 51.02 5.83
N LEU A 126 -18.91 50.83 4.80
CA LEU A 126 -18.78 51.48 3.49
C LEU A 126 -19.88 52.53 3.25
N GLY A 127 -20.79 52.77 4.20
CA GLY A 127 -21.87 53.75 4.07
C GLY A 127 -22.77 53.52 2.86
N LEU A 128 -22.89 52.27 2.39
CA LEU A 128 -23.65 51.93 1.17
C LEU A 128 -25.17 51.96 1.39
N ARG A 129 -25.63 52.04 2.64
CA ARG A 129 -27.01 52.38 2.99
C ARG A 129 -27.24 53.88 2.75
N ARG A 130 -27.28 54.23 1.46
CA ARG A 130 -27.84 55.44 0.84
C ARG A 130 -27.64 56.73 1.65
N SER A 131 -26.53 57.40 1.40
CA SER A 131 -26.54 58.87 1.31
C SER A 131 -26.57 59.24 -0.19
N PRO A 132 -27.39 60.21 -0.64
CA PRO A 132 -27.35 60.70 -2.02
C PRO A 132 -26.04 61.45 -2.24
N ALA A 133 -24.96 60.71 -2.50
CA ALA A 133 -23.70 61.30 -2.89
C ALA A 133 -23.82 61.80 -4.35
N PRO A 134 -23.43 63.05 -4.64
CA PRO A 134 -23.39 63.55 -6.01
C PRO A 134 -22.47 62.65 -6.84
N GLY A 135 -23.00 62.12 -7.93
CA GLY A 135 -22.22 61.27 -8.82
C GLY A 135 -21.16 62.09 -9.56
N PHE A 136 -19.91 61.64 -9.53
CA PHE A 136 -18.82 62.15 -10.38
C PHE A 136 -18.92 61.64 -11.83
N TRP A 137 -20.11 61.19 -12.24
CA TRP A 137 -20.36 60.66 -13.57
C TRP A 137 -20.40 61.83 -14.56
N VAL A 138 -19.40 61.87 -15.43
CA VAL A 138 -19.35 62.80 -16.57
C VAL A 138 -19.96 62.08 -17.77
N ASP A 139 -20.80 62.77 -18.54
CA ASP A 139 -21.35 62.23 -19.77
C ASP A 139 -20.23 61.81 -20.72
N ARG A 140 -20.38 60.62 -21.29
CA ARG A 140 -19.40 60.00 -22.17
C ARG A 140 -19.17 60.88 -23.40
N ALA A 141 -17.91 61.20 -23.70
CA ALA A 141 -17.55 61.92 -24.93
C ALA A 141 -18.04 61.17 -26.18
N ALA A 142 -18.38 61.92 -27.24
CA ALA A 142 -18.99 61.42 -28.47
C ALA A 142 -18.33 60.15 -29.03
N ASP A 143 -19.16 59.16 -29.37
CA ASP A 143 -18.82 57.79 -29.79
C ASP A 143 -17.70 57.68 -30.83
N ALA A 144 -17.58 58.69 -31.71
CA ALA A 144 -16.56 58.74 -32.76
C ALA A 144 -15.12 58.71 -32.20
N ARG A 145 -14.87 59.36 -31.05
CA ARG A 145 -13.54 59.38 -30.41
C ARG A 145 -13.25 58.04 -29.72
N THR A 146 -14.27 57.41 -29.14
CA THR A 146 -14.13 56.11 -28.47
C THR A 146 -13.89 54.98 -29.46
N ARG A 147 -14.55 54.98 -30.63
CA ARG A 147 -14.36 53.96 -31.69
C ARG A 147 -12.96 53.97 -32.30
N ARG A 148 -12.39 55.15 -32.53
CA ARG A 148 -11.04 55.31 -33.13
C ARG A 148 -9.93 54.70 -32.27
N TRP A 149 -10.10 54.71 -30.94
CA TRP A 149 -9.11 54.21 -29.98
C TRP A 149 -9.60 52.98 -29.20
N PHE A 150 -10.76 52.41 -29.56
CA PHE A 150 -11.34 51.27 -28.83
C PHE A 150 -10.40 50.05 -28.89
N ALA A 151 -9.86 49.77 -30.08
CA ALA A 151 -8.92 48.68 -30.31
C ALA A 151 -7.53 48.92 -29.69
N THR A 152 -7.21 50.15 -29.28
CA THR A 152 -5.96 50.50 -28.58
C THR A 152 -6.13 50.64 -27.07
N MET A 153 -7.36 50.86 -26.58
CA MET A 153 -7.69 50.89 -25.15
C MET A 153 -7.68 49.49 -24.52
N PHE A 154 -7.90 48.46 -25.34
CA PHE A 154 -7.67 47.08 -24.96
C PHE A 154 -6.42 46.63 -25.69
N ALA A 155 -5.38 46.21 -24.97
CA ALA A 155 -4.31 45.45 -25.60
C ALA A 155 -4.98 44.28 -26.33
N PRO A 156 -4.86 44.14 -27.67
CA PRO A 156 -5.28 42.91 -28.32
C PRO A 156 -4.37 41.83 -27.76
N GLU A 157 -4.81 41.14 -26.71
CA GLU A 157 -4.12 39.94 -26.27
C GLU A 157 -4.05 39.05 -27.50
N PRO A 158 -2.84 38.65 -27.97
CA PRO A 158 -2.75 37.69 -29.05
C PRO A 158 -3.61 36.51 -28.62
N ARG A 159 -4.59 36.11 -29.46
CA ARG A 159 -5.50 35.00 -29.17
C ARG A 159 -4.68 33.90 -28.54
N ALA A 160 -4.88 33.68 -27.23
CA ALA A 160 -4.09 32.70 -26.51
C ALA A 160 -4.23 31.39 -27.31
N PRO A 161 -3.11 30.72 -27.68
CA PRO A 161 -3.22 29.45 -28.37
C PRO A 161 -4.16 28.57 -27.55
N LEU A 162 -5.08 27.87 -28.22
CA LEU A 162 -6.05 26.96 -27.59
C LEU A 162 -5.39 26.29 -26.40
N HIS A 163 -5.93 26.54 -25.20
CA HIS A 163 -5.31 26.20 -23.92
C HIS A 163 -4.70 24.79 -23.99
N PRO A 164 -3.42 24.57 -23.60
CA PRO A 164 -2.69 23.33 -23.89
C PRO A 164 -3.16 22.15 -23.03
N TRP A 165 -4.43 22.13 -22.59
CA TRP A 165 -5.02 21.06 -21.80
C TRP A 165 -4.91 19.73 -22.53
N ARG A 166 -5.01 19.71 -23.87
CA ARG A 166 -4.78 18.50 -24.67
C ARG A 166 -3.35 17.97 -24.51
N ALA A 167 -2.34 18.84 -24.64
CA ALA A 167 -0.94 18.45 -24.45
C ALA A 167 -0.65 18.02 -22.99
N ARG A 168 -1.27 18.68 -22.00
CA ARG A 168 -1.18 18.29 -20.59
C ARG A 168 -1.86 16.96 -20.30
N LEU A 169 -3.03 16.73 -20.88
CA LEU A 169 -3.77 15.47 -20.78
C LEU A 169 -2.96 14.33 -21.41
N VAL A 170 -2.43 14.53 -22.62
CA VAL A 170 -1.55 13.56 -23.28
C VAL A 170 -0.33 13.28 -22.41
N GLY A 171 0.33 14.31 -21.88
CA GLY A 171 1.45 14.13 -20.97
C GLY A 171 1.10 13.33 -19.71
N ALA A 172 -0.06 13.62 -19.09
CA ALA A 172 -0.53 12.89 -17.92
C ALA A 172 -0.84 11.40 -18.25
N LEU A 173 -1.46 11.14 -19.40
CA LEU A 173 -1.73 9.77 -19.86
C LEU A 173 -0.44 9.00 -20.13
N VAL A 174 0.59 9.64 -20.71
CA VAL A 174 1.91 9.01 -20.91
C VAL A 174 2.55 8.65 -19.56
N VAL A 175 2.49 9.54 -18.57
CA VAL A 175 3.02 9.24 -17.23
C VAL A 175 2.28 8.07 -16.58
N LEU A 176 0.95 8.03 -16.68
CA LEU A 176 0.15 6.90 -16.16
C LEU A 176 0.48 5.60 -16.89
N ALA A 177 0.64 5.62 -18.21
CA ALA A 177 1.03 4.45 -19.00
C ALA A 177 2.43 3.94 -18.63
N LEU A 178 3.40 4.85 -18.42
CA LEU A 178 4.74 4.49 -17.96
C LEU A 178 4.72 3.93 -16.54
N ALA A 179 3.92 4.50 -15.64
CA ALA A 179 3.74 3.99 -14.28
C ALA A 179 3.11 2.60 -14.27
N GLU A 180 2.04 2.40 -15.04
CA GLU A 180 1.39 1.10 -15.24
C GLU A 180 2.38 0.06 -15.77
N GLY A 181 3.15 0.40 -16.82
CA GLY A 181 4.17 -0.48 -17.38
C GLY A 181 5.27 -0.84 -16.37
N GLY A 182 5.78 0.14 -15.64
CA GLY A 182 6.79 -0.07 -14.60
C GLY A 182 6.29 -0.95 -13.45
N LEU A 183 5.04 -0.74 -13.01
CA LEU A 183 4.41 -1.55 -11.96
C LEU A 183 4.19 -3.00 -12.41
N ARG A 184 3.77 -3.22 -13.66
CA ARG A 184 3.65 -4.58 -14.22
C ARG A 184 4.98 -5.30 -14.28
N LEU A 185 6.05 -4.61 -14.66
CA LEU A 185 7.41 -5.18 -14.63
C LEU A 185 7.86 -5.54 -13.20
N ALA A 186 7.35 -4.85 -12.17
CA ALA A 186 7.58 -5.18 -10.77
C ALA A 186 6.64 -6.29 -10.23
N GLY A 187 5.70 -6.81 -11.04
CA GLY A 187 4.78 -7.89 -10.68
C GLY A 187 3.43 -7.45 -10.12
N TYR A 188 3.05 -6.18 -10.25
CA TYR A 188 1.70 -5.69 -9.95
C TYR A 188 0.76 -5.87 -11.15
N GLY A 189 -0.55 -5.92 -10.90
CA GLY A 189 -1.60 -6.11 -11.91
C GLY A 189 -1.97 -7.58 -12.17
N ASP A 190 -1.28 -8.52 -11.50
CA ASP A 190 -1.60 -9.95 -11.49
C ASP A 190 -1.43 -10.51 -10.06
N PRO A 191 -2.29 -10.13 -9.09
CA PRO A 191 -2.22 -10.60 -7.71
C PRO A 191 -2.80 -12.00 -7.56
N VAL A 192 -2.42 -12.67 -6.47
CA VAL A 192 -3.19 -13.83 -5.99
C VAL A 192 -4.56 -13.32 -5.56
N LEU A 193 -5.61 -13.89 -6.14
CA LEU A 193 -6.99 -13.56 -5.85
C LEU A 193 -7.53 -14.44 -4.74
N TYR A 194 -8.46 -13.90 -3.95
CA TYR A 194 -9.02 -14.55 -2.79
C TYR A 194 -10.55 -14.63 -2.87
N LEU A 195 -11.10 -15.66 -2.26
CA LEU A 195 -12.53 -15.81 -2.03
C LEU A 195 -12.84 -15.31 -0.62
N ASP A 196 -13.94 -14.57 -0.48
CA ASP A 196 -14.51 -14.21 0.81
C ASP A 196 -15.43 -15.35 1.27
N ASP A 197 -15.19 -15.92 2.45
CA ASP A 197 -15.88 -17.12 2.93
C ASP A 197 -16.35 -16.87 4.36
N VAL A 198 -17.65 -16.98 4.63
CA VAL A 198 -18.24 -16.58 5.93
C VAL A 198 -17.64 -17.35 7.11
N GLN A 199 -17.32 -18.63 6.94
CA GLN A 199 -16.79 -19.46 8.03
C GLN A 199 -15.27 -19.37 8.13
N VAL A 200 -14.57 -19.34 6.99
CA VAL A 200 -13.10 -19.30 6.96
C VAL A 200 -12.56 -17.87 7.13
N GLY A 201 -13.35 -16.84 6.82
CA GLY A 201 -12.88 -15.47 6.64
C GLY A 201 -12.54 -15.22 5.17
N TYR A 202 -11.40 -15.74 4.72
CA TYR A 202 -10.96 -15.65 3.33
C TYR A 202 -9.94 -16.75 3.00
N LEU A 203 -9.80 -17.10 1.72
CA LEU A 203 -8.83 -18.09 1.25
C LEU A 203 -8.42 -17.84 -0.21
N PRO A 204 -7.24 -18.29 -0.66
CA PRO A 204 -6.85 -18.18 -2.06
C PRO A 204 -7.87 -18.86 -2.97
N ALA A 205 -8.25 -18.19 -4.06
CA ALA A 205 -9.10 -18.82 -5.07
C ALA A 205 -8.36 -20.01 -5.73
N PRO A 206 -9.07 -21.10 -6.08
CA PRO A 206 -8.43 -22.26 -6.66
C PRO A 206 -7.92 -21.98 -8.08
N HIS A 207 -7.05 -22.85 -8.59
CA HIS A 207 -6.58 -22.87 -9.98
C HIS A 207 -5.85 -21.59 -10.43
N GLN A 208 -4.97 -21.06 -9.59
CA GLN A 208 -4.17 -19.88 -9.91
C GLN A 208 -2.70 -20.24 -10.11
N SER A 209 -2.05 -19.53 -11.03
CA SER A 209 -0.60 -19.57 -11.19
C SER A 209 -0.11 -18.17 -11.53
N VAL A 210 0.47 -17.48 -10.55
CA VAL A 210 0.93 -16.09 -10.71
C VAL A 210 2.41 -15.98 -10.41
N ARG A 211 3.07 -14.98 -11.00
CA ARG A 211 4.50 -14.71 -10.78
C ARG A 211 4.68 -13.33 -10.15
N ARG A 212 5.20 -13.29 -8.93
CA ARG A 212 5.34 -12.04 -8.17
C ARG A 212 6.63 -12.06 -7.37
N LEU A 213 7.27 -10.88 -7.22
CA LEU A 213 8.42 -10.65 -6.33
C LEU A 213 9.52 -11.75 -6.39
N GLY A 214 9.75 -12.32 -7.58
CA GLY A 214 10.78 -13.34 -7.81
C GLY A 214 10.33 -14.80 -7.61
N GLY A 215 9.12 -15.07 -7.10
CA GLY A 215 8.57 -16.41 -6.92
C GLY A 215 7.38 -16.72 -7.83
N THR A 216 7.21 -17.99 -8.18
CA THR A 216 5.98 -18.53 -8.77
C THR A 216 5.09 -19.04 -7.64
N ILE A 217 3.83 -18.61 -7.63
CA ILE A 217 2.82 -19.06 -6.69
C ILE A 217 1.80 -19.87 -7.48
N SER A 218 1.73 -21.17 -7.19
CA SER A 218 0.71 -22.05 -7.76
C SER A 218 -0.28 -22.46 -6.67
N ILE A 219 -1.57 -22.28 -6.96
CA ILE A 219 -2.69 -22.61 -6.08
C ILE A 219 -3.53 -23.69 -6.75
N ASN A 220 -3.72 -24.81 -6.07
CA ASN A 220 -4.43 -25.96 -6.62
C ASN A 220 -5.97 -25.84 -6.55
N ASN A 221 -6.65 -26.95 -6.83
CA ASN A 221 -8.11 -27.08 -6.82
C ASN A 221 -8.77 -26.84 -5.44
N ALA A 222 -8.01 -26.85 -4.35
CA ALA A 222 -8.51 -26.63 -2.99
C ALA A 222 -8.03 -25.32 -2.35
N GLY A 223 -7.41 -24.42 -3.13
CA GLY A 223 -6.86 -23.16 -2.61
C GLY A 223 -5.49 -23.28 -1.95
N MET A 224 -4.80 -24.42 -2.11
CA MET A 224 -3.54 -24.72 -1.43
C MET A 224 -2.31 -24.46 -2.31
N ARG A 225 -1.19 -24.09 -1.70
CA ARG A 225 0.14 -24.06 -2.36
C ARG A 225 0.75 -25.47 -2.45
N ALA A 226 0.02 -26.38 -3.07
CA ALA A 226 0.41 -27.78 -3.30
C ALA A 226 0.08 -28.20 -4.74
N PRO A 227 0.55 -29.36 -5.23
CA PRO A 227 0.02 -29.95 -6.46
C PRO A 227 -1.50 -30.20 -6.35
N PRO A 228 -2.23 -30.22 -7.47
CA PRO A 228 -3.60 -30.72 -7.50
C PRO A 228 -3.70 -32.15 -6.97
N PHE A 229 -4.79 -32.44 -6.25
CA PHE A 229 -5.03 -33.75 -5.65
C PHE A 229 -6.49 -34.16 -5.79
N GLY A 230 -6.74 -35.46 -5.69
CA GLY A 230 -8.06 -36.08 -5.68
C GLY A 230 -8.25 -36.98 -4.45
N PRO A 231 -8.95 -38.11 -4.57
CA PRO A 231 -8.98 -39.13 -3.52
C PRO A 231 -7.56 -39.52 -3.08
N ARG A 232 -7.37 -39.80 -1.79
CA ARG A 232 -6.06 -40.19 -1.27
C ARG A 232 -5.55 -41.46 -1.98
N PRO A 233 -4.31 -41.49 -2.48
CA PRO A 233 -3.76 -42.66 -3.15
C PRO A 233 -3.85 -43.92 -2.29
N ALA A 234 -4.21 -45.05 -2.91
CA ALA A 234 -4.28 -46.34 -2.23
C ALA A 234 -2.91 -46.69 -1.61
N GLY A 235 -2.90 -47.01 -0.32
CA GLY A 235 -1.66 -47.23 0.42
C GLY A 235 -0.73 -46.02 0.47
N GLY A 236 -1.19 -44.80 0.17
CA GLY A 236 -0.41 -43.57 0.28
C GLY A 236 -0.62 -42.84 1.62
N LEU A 237 0.38 -42.04 1.98
CA LEU A 237 0.35 -41.13 3.13
C LEU A 237 -0.01 -39.73 2.65
N ARG A 238 -1.02 -39.11 3.26
CA ARG A 238 -1.39 -37.72 3.05
C ARG A 238 -1.16 -36.95 4.35
N ILE A 239 -0.35 -35.91 4.25
CA ILE A 239 -0.05 -34.97 5.31
C ILE A 239 -0.73 -33.65 4.98
N LEU A 240 -1.59 -33.16 5.87
CA LEU A 240 -2.16 -31.82 5.76
C LEU A 240 -1.39 -30.87 6.66
N MET A 241 -0.92 -29.76 6.10
CA MET A 241 -0.34 -28.66 6.85
C MET A 241 -1.31 -27.49 6.83
N LEU A 242 -1.75 -27.04 8.00
CA LEU A 242 -2.58 -25.86 8.21
C LEU A 242 -1.70 -24.75 8.79
N GLY A 243 -1.94 -23.49 8.44
CA GLY A 243 -1.17 -22.41 9.03
C GLY A 243 -1.29 -21.09 8.30
N ASP A 244 -0.31 -20.22 8.56
CA ASP A 244 -0.38 -18.81 8.18
C ASP A 244 0.57 -18.42 7.02
N SER A 245 1.00 -17.16 6.99
CA SER A 245 1.98 -16.64 6.02
C SER A 245 3.32 -17.36 6.06
N THR A 246 3.73 -17.93 7.20
CA THR A 246 4.99 -18.67 7.32
C THR A 246 4.94 -19.97 6.53
N LEU A 247 3.81 -20.68 6.58
CA LEU A 247 3.51 -21.87 5.79
C LEU A 247 3.23 -21.53 4.32
N TYR A 248 2.52 -20.42 4.08
CA TYR A 248 2.31 -19.90 2.73
C TYR A 248 3.63 -19.54 2.05
N GLY A 249 4.63 -19.03 2.77
CA GLY A 249 5.95 -18.62 2.25
C GLY A 249 5.98 -17.24 1.57
N GLY A 250 5.02 -16.37 1.89
CA GLY A 250 4.87 -15.06 1.26
C GLY A 250 4.80 -15.10 -0.28
N SER A 251 5.02 -13.96 -0.94
CA SER A 251 5.09 -13.90 -2.41
C SER A 251 6.52 -13.97 -2.97
N TYR A 252 7.53 -14.08 -2.10
CA TYR A 252 8.95 -14.04 -2.48
C TYR A 252 9.63 -15.43 -2.47
N ILE A 253 9.00 -16.45 -1.87
CA ILE A 253 9.47 -17.84 -1.94
C ILE A 253 8.79 -18.56 -3.10
N ASP A 254 9.62 -19.08 -3.99
CA ASP A 254 9.17 -19.86 -5.13
C ASP A 254 8.54 -21.19 -4.70
N GLN A 255 7.59 -21.69 -5.48
CA GLN A 255 6.81 -22.90 -5.17
C GLN A 255 7.66 -24.12 -4.69
N PRO A 256 8.74 -24.54 -5.38
CA PRO A 256 9.56 -25.67 -4.94
C PRO A 256 10.37 -25.36 -3.67
N ASP A 257 10.61 -24.10 -3.36
CA ASP A 257 11.44 -23.68 -2.24
C ASP A 257 10.70 -23.64 -0.90
N LEU A 258 9.37 -23.68 -0.92
CA LEU A 258 8.54 -23.82 0.27
C LEU A 258 8.95 -25.02 1.11
N TYR A 259 8.96 -24.86 2.44
CA TYR A 259 9.37 -25.93 3.34
C TYR A 259 8.45 -27.15 3.22
N ALA A 260 7.15 -26.97 2.94
CA ALA A 260 6.21 -28.06 2.70
C ALA A 260 6.55 -28.86 1.42
N ARG A 261 7.03 -28.20 0.36
CA ARG A 261 7.44 -28.86 -0.88
C ARG A 261 8.82 -29.50 -0.77
N ARG A 262 9.72 -28.92 0.02
CA ARG A 262 11.00 -29.54 0.39
C ARG A 262 10.79 -30.78 1.25
N LEU A 263 9.93 -30.69 2.26
CA LEU A 263 9.52 -31.79 3.12
C LEU A 263 8.94 -32.95 2.31
N HIS A 264 7.98 -32.68 1.42
CA HIS A 264 7.43 -33.69 0.52
C HIS A 264 8.51 -34.44 -0.26
N ARG A 265 9.46 -33.71 -0.87
CA ARG A 265 10.57 -34.32 -1.63
C ARG A 265 11.47 -35.17 -0.74
N ALA A 266 11.78 -34.68 0.46
CA ALA A 266 12.61 -35.39 1.42
C ALA A 266 11.96 -36.70 1.86
N LEU A 267 10.67 -36.67 2.25
CA LEU A 267 9.94 -37.88 2.64
C LEU A 267 9.75 -38.86 1.48
N GLN A 268 9.39 -38.36 0.29
CA GLN A 268 9.18 -39.18 -0.90
C GLN A 268 10.46 -39.88 -1.36
N ALA A 269 11.64 -39.26 -1.17
CA ALA A 269 12.92 -39.88 -1.50
C ALA A 269 13.26 -41.09 -0.61
N ARG A 270 12.61 -41.24 0.55
CA ARG A 270 12.86 -42.35 1.48
C ARG A 270 12.00 -43.58 1.20
N ILE A 271 10.82 -43.39 0.60
CA ILE A 271 9.78 -44.41 0.52
C ILE A 271 9.26 -44.52 -0.92
N GLY A 272 9.14 -45.74 -1.42
CA GLY A 272 8.60 -46.03 -2.76
C GLY A 272 7.07 -45.93 -2.89
N ARG A 273 6.37 -45.61 -1.79
CA ARG A 273 4.91 -45.42 -1.75
C ARG A 273 4.55 -43.94 -1.94
N PRO A 274 3.35 -43.62 -2.48
CA PRO A 274 2.95 -42.23 -2.70
C PRO A 274 2.81 -41.45 -1.39
N ILE A 275 3.37 -40.24 -1.38
CA ILE A 275 3.20 -39.27 -0.30
C ILE A 275 2.63 -37.97 -0.86
N GLU A 276 1.59 -37.44 -0.25
CA GLU A 276 1.06 -36.12 -0.55
C GLU A 276 1.26 -35.19 0.65
N VAL A 277 1.80 -34.01 0.42
CA VAL A 277 1.87 -32.94 1.44
C VAL A 277 1.07 -31.75 0.93
N LEU A 278 -0.03 -31.51 1.61
CA LEU A 278 -1.00 -30.46 1.30
C LEU A 278 -0.67 -29.22 2.14
N ASN A 279 -0.23 -28.16 1.47
CA ASN A 279 0.10 -26.89 2.11
C ASN A 279 -1.11 -25.94 2.06
N MET A 280 -1.88 -25.91 3.13
CA MET A 280 -2.96 -24.97 3.36
C MET A 280 -2.53 -23.86 4.34
N GLY A 281 -1.37 -23.25 4.05
CA GLY A 281 -1.00 -21.97 4.65
C GLY A 281 -1.71 -20.82 3.94
N VAL A 282 -2.12 -19.78 4.66
CA VAL A 282 -2.63 -18.54 4.06
C VAL A 282 -2.16 -17.33 4.85
N ASN A 283 -1.73 -16.28 4.15
CA ASN A 283 -1.25 -15.08 4.81
C ASN A 283 -2.32 -14.44 5.71
N GLY A 284 -1.94 -14.12 6.96
CA GLY A 284 -2.82 -13.48 7.94
C GLY A 284 -3.81 -14.43 8.64
N TRP A 285 -3.79 -15.73 8.34
CA TRP A 285 -4.61 -16.69 9.06
C TRP A 285 -4.18 -16.85 10.51
N GLY A 286 -5.12 -17.33 11.31
CA GLY A 286 -4.93 -17.70 12.71
C GLY A 286 -5.97 -18.75 13.08
N PRO A 287 -6.16 -19.05 14.37
CA PRO A 287 -6.90 -20.23 14.82
C PRO A 287 -8.32 -20.32 14.25
N PHE A 288 -9.04 -19.19 14.20
CA PHE A 288 -10.42 -19.15 13.70
C PHE A 288 -10.53 -19.46 12.19
N HIS A 289 -9.54 -19.04 11.39
CA HIS A 289 -9.55 -19.29 9.95
C HIS A 289 -9.30 -20.77 9.66
N GLU A 290 -8.30 -21.36 10.34
CA GLU A 290 -7.98 -22.78 10.23
C GLU A 290 -9.15 -23.66 10.71
N LEU A 291 -9.79 -23.28 11.81
CA LEU A 291 -10.98 -23.95 12.34
C LEU A 291 -12.14 -23.89 11.35
N GLY A 292 -12.44 -22.71 10.79
CA GLY A 292 -13.48 -22.56 9.77
C GLY A 292 -13.17 -23.36 8.51
N TYR A 293 -11.90 -23.45 8.10
CA TYR A 293 -11.49 -24.24 6.94
C TYR A 293 -11.74 -25.73 7.17
N VAL A 294 -11.27 -26.27 8.30
CA VAL A 294 -11.49 -27.68 8.65
C VAL A 294 -12.98 -27.99 8.81
N ALA A 295 -13.76 -27.08 9.40
CA ALA A 295 -15.20 -27.26 9.55
C ALA A 295 -15.95 -27.33 8.21
N THR A 296 -15.51 -26.58 7.21
CA THR A 296 -16.19 -26.51 5.90
C THR A 296 -15.66 -27.49 4.86
N ARG A 297 -14.36 -27.84 4.91
CA ARG A 297 -13.67 -28.58 3.86
C ARG A 297 -13.06 -29.90 4.34
N GLY A 298 -12.99 -30.11 5.66
CA GLY A 298 -12.43 -31.31 6.27
C GLY A 298 -10.90 -31.39 6.16
N THR A 299 -10.38 -32.59 6.38
CA THR A 299 -8.93 -32.88 6.39
C THR A 299 -8.46 -33.66 5.16
N PHE A 300 -9.35 -33.90 4.20
CA PHE A 300 -9.07 -34.62 2.95
C PHE A 300 -8.45 -36.02 3.17
N ASP A 301 -8.92 -36.76 4.17
CA ASP A 301 -8.39 -38.08 4.56
C ASP A 301 -6.90 -38.08 4.92
N ALA A 302 -6.36 -36.93 5.34
CA ALA A 302 -5.00 -36.85 5.86
C ALA A 302 -4.85 -37.73 7.10
N GLN A 303 -3.79 -38.53 7.16
CA GLN A 303 -3.48 -39.34 8.34
C GLN A 303 -2.62 -38.59 9.35
N LEU A 304 -1.91 -37.56 8.89
CA LEU A 304 -1.10 -36.69 9.74
C LEU A 304 -1.45 -35.23 9.44
N VAL A 305 -1.76 -34.47 10.49
CA VAL A 305 -2.04 -33.03 10.39
C VAL A 305 -1.02 -32.26 11.21
N LEU A 306 -0.33 -31.32 10.55
CA LEU A 306 0.56 -30.37 11.18
C LEU A 306 -0.10 -28.98 11.20
N VAL A 307 -0.33 -28.44 12.39
CA VAL A 307 -0.76 -27.06 12.58
C VAL A 307 0.49 -26.20 12.77
N ALA A 308 0.87 -25.45 11.73
CA ALA A 308 2.09 -24.67 11.67
C ALA A 308 1.79 -23.19 11.93
N LEU A 309 2.37 -22.65 13.01
CA LEU A 309 2.06 -21.31 13.48
C LEU A 309 3.28 -20.62 14.11
N PRO A 310 3.50 -19.32 13.89
CA PRO A 310 4.19 -18.50 14.87
C PRO A 310 3.27 -18.26 16.08
N LEU A 311 3.86 -18.13 17.29
CA LEU A 311 3.08 -17.94 18.54
C LEU A 311 2.13 -16.73 18.51
N GLY A 312 2.48 -15.69 17.75
CA GLY A 312 1.67 -14.48 17.63
C GLY A 312 0.28 -14.71 17.00
N ASP A 313 0.07 -15.82 16.30
CA ASP A 313 -1.20 -16.10 15.63
C ASP A 313 -2.36 -16.34 16.59
N VAL A 314 -2.06 -16.72 17.84
CA VAL A 314 -3.03 -16.84 18.93
C VAL A 314 -3.85 -15.55 19.10
N PHE A 315 -3.29 -14.38 18.80
CA PHE A 315 -3.99 -13.09 18.95
C PHE A 315 -4.78 -12.66 17.71
N ARG A 316 -4.77 -13.43 16.61
CA ARG A 316 -5.42 -13.03 15.35
C ARG A 316 -6.93 -13.30 15.43
N PRO A 317 -7.78 -12.28 15.27
CA PRO A 317 -9.22 -12.49 15.18
C PRO A 317 -9.60 -13.09 13.82
N LEU A 318 -10.82 -13.62 13.72
CA LEU A 318 -11.40 -13.95 12.42
C LEU A 318 -11.54 -12.66 11.59
N SER A 319 -10.82 -12.57 10.48
CA SER A 319 -10.81 -11.40 9.62
C SER A 319 -11.55 -11.69 8.32
N ARG A 320 -12.30 -10.70 7.83
CA ARG A 320 -12.94 -10.76 6.51
C ARG A 320 -11.97 -10.34 5.43
N LEU A 321 -12.19 -10.76 4.18
CA LEU A 321 -11.35 -10.33 3.05
C LEU A 321 -11.24 -8.79 2.98
N SER A 322 -12.31 -8.06 3.29
CA SER A 322 -12.37 -6.59 3.29
C SER A 322 -11.45 -5.89 4.30
N MET A 323 -10.92 -6.64 5.27
CA MET A 323 -9.97 -6.14 6.28
C MET A 323 -8.51 -6.40 5.89
N THR A 324 -8.27 -7.06 4.76
CA THR A 324 -6.94 -7.49 4.34
C THR A 324 -6.46 -6.68 3.12
N PRO A 325 -5.15 -6.70 2.82
CA PRO A 325 -4.64 -6.11 1.59
C PRO A 325 -4.94 -6.97 0.35
N TYR A 326 -5.61 -8.11 0.48
CA TYR A 326 -5.82 -9.06 -0.60
C TYR A 326 -6.99 -8.65 -1.51
N LEU A 327 -6.93 -9.10 -2.76
CA LEU A 327 -7.92 -8.73 -3.78
C LEU A 327 -8.91 -9.87 -4.04
N PRO A 328 -10.19 -9.55 -4.23
CA PRO A 328 -11.23 -10.55 -4.44
C PRO A 328 -11.19 -11.13 -5.85
N ALA A 329 -11.43 -12.44 -5.96
CA ALA A 329 -11.55 -13.14 -7.24
C ALA A 329 -12.79 -12.70 -8.04
N SER A 330 -13.81 -12.16 -7.38
CA SER A 330 -15.00 -11.60 -8.03
C SER A 330 -14.74 -10.27 -8.74
N SER A 331 -13.61 -9.60 -8.45
CA SER A 331 -13.29 -8.29 -9.02
C SER A 331 -11.76 -8.11 -9.13
N PRO A 332 -11.10 -8.89 -10.00
CA PRO A 332 -9.66 -8.78 -10.20
C PRO A 332 -9.28 -7.39 -10.75
N PRO A 333 -8.10 -6.85 -10.39
CA PRO A 333 -7.68 -5.55 -10.88
C PRO A 333 -7.38 -5.61 -12.38
N SER A 334 -7.94 -4.68 -13.16
CA SER A 334 -7.61 -4.56 -14.59
C SER A 334 -6.26 -3.87 -14.82
N LEU A 335 -5.84 -3.02 -13.88
CA LEU A 335 -4.61 -2.22 -13.93
C LEU A 335 -3.75 -2.46 -12.69
N ALA A 336 -2.44 -2.43 -12.86
CA ALA A 336 -1.49 -2.46 -11.75
C ALA A 336 -1.65 -1.25 -10.83
N LEU A 337 -1.98 -0.08 -11.40
CA LEU A 337 -2.33 1.11 -10.62
C LEU A 337 -3.55 0.92 -9.71
N THR A 338 -4.54 0.12 -10.13
CA THR A 338 -5.71 -0.20 -9.29
C THR A 338 -5.32 -1.04 -8.09
N GLU A 339 -4.43 -2.01 -8.28
CA GLU A 339 -3.88 -2.81 -7.18
C GLU A 339 -3.09 -1.94 -6.19
N VAL A 340 -2.26 -1.01 -6.68
CA VAL A 340 -1.54 -0.07 -5.80
C VAL A 340 -2.51 0.81 -5.01
N ALA A 341 -3.54 1.36 -5.66
CA ALA A 341 -4.56 2.14 -4.99
C ALA A 341 -5.26 1.33 -3.89
N TRP A 342 -5.58 0.05 -4.15
CA TRP A 342 -6.14 -0.86 -3.15
C TRP A 342 -5.24 -0.99 -1.92
N HIS A 343 -3.96 -1.30 -2.11
CA HIS A 343 -3.01 -1.42 -1.00
C HIS A 343 -2.83 -0.10 -0.22
N LEU A 344 -2.84 1.05 -0.91
CA LEU A 344 -2.78 2.35 -0.25
C LEU A 344 -4.03 2.62 0.60
N THR A 345 -5.23 2.29 0.10
CA THR A 345 -6.47 2.43 0.86
C THR A 345 -6.51 1.52 2.08
N TRP A 346 -6.03 0.28 1.94
CA TRP A 346 -5.88 -0.64 3.08
C TRP A 346 -4.90 -0.10 4.12
N ARG A 347 -3.70 0.34 3.70
CA ARG A 347 -2.71 0.93 4.62
C ARG A 347 -3.26 2.14 5.35
N PHE A 348 -4.01 3.00 4.66
CA PHE A 348 -4.66 4.15 5.30
C PHE A 348 -5.66 3.73 6.37
N ARG A 349 -6.48 2.70 6.11
CA ARG A 349 -7.42 2.15 7.09
C ARG A 349 -6.70 1.59 8.31
N GLU A 350 -5.67 0.75 8.11
CA GLU A 350 -4.86 0.19 9.20
C GLU A 350 -4.25 1.28 10.08
N MET A 351 -3.66 2.31 9.47
CA MET A 351 -3.11 3.45 10.22
C MET A 351 -4.18 4.24 10.99
N ALA A 352 -5.41 4.29 10.48
CA ALA A 352 -6.52 5.01 11.13
C ALA A 352 -7.11 4.24 12.31
N PHE A 353 -7.14 2.90 12.27
CA PHE A 353 -7.65 2.08 13.37
C PHE A 353 -6.67 1.96 14.54
N GLY A 354 -5.36 2.00 14.26
CA GLY A 354 -4.33 1.85 15.29
C GLY A 354 -4.27 0.42 15.86
N PRO A 355 -3.29 0.14 16.74
CA PRO A 355 -3.18 -1.16 17.39
C PRO A 355 -4.32 -1.38 18.39
N PRO A 356 -4.75 -2.64 18.63
CA PRO A 356 -5.71 -2.95 19.67
C PRO A 356 -5.16 -2.59 21.05
N SER A 357 -6.06 -2.27 21.98
CA SER A 357 -5.72 -2.10 23.40
C SER A 357 -5.18 -3.41 24.01
N PHE A 358 -4.51 -3.31 25.15
CA PHE A 358 -4.00 -4.48 25.86
C PHE A 358 -5.11 -5.47 26.24
N GLU A 359 -6.26 -4.96 26.73
CA GLU A 359 -7.41 -5.78 27.13
C GLU A 359 -8.01 -6.52 25.94
N GLU A 360 -8.22 -5.84 24.80
CA GLU A 360 -8.66 -6.49 23.57
C GLU A 360 -7.68 -7.55 23.09
N ARG A 361 -6.38 -7.29 23.26
CA ARG A 361 -5.33 -8.24 22.88
C ARG A 361 -5.33 -9.48 23.76
N GLU A 362 -5.44 -9.35 25.08
CA GLU A 362 -5.55 -10.50 25.98
C GLU A 362 -6.85 -11.29 25.74
N ALA A 363 -7.98 -10.62 25.53
CA ALA A 363 -9.25 -11.27 25.19
C ALA A 363 -9.16 -12.06 23.88
N ARG A 364 -8.53 -11.48 22.85
CA ARG A 364 -8.24 -12.20 21.59
C ARG A 364 -7.34 -13.41 21.83
N GLY A 365 -6.33 -13.27 22.70
CA GLY A 365 -5.42 -14.36 23.04
C GLY A 365 -6.14 -15.54 23.69
N ALA A 366 -6.99 -15.28 24.69
CA ALA A 366 -7.79 -16.31 25.34
C ALA A 366 -8.72 -17.03 24.34
N ALA A 367 -9.46 -16.28 23.53
CA ALA A 367 -10.35 -16.85 22.52
C ALA A 367 -9.57 -17.63 21.43
N GLY A 368 -8.36 -17.18 21.07
CA GLY A 368 -7.51 -17.87 20.11
C GLY A 368 -6.96 -19.20 20.63
N LEU A 369 -6.60 -19.27 21.91
CA LEU A 369 -6.21 -20.53 22.57
C LEU A 369 -7.37 -21.53 22.59
N GLU A 370 -8.58 -21.07 22.94
CA GLU A 370 -9.79 -21.90 22.88
C GLU A 370 -10.08 -22.40 21.46
N ALA A 371 -9.90 -21.55 20.46
CA ALA A 371 -10.09 -21.93 19.06
C ALA A 371 -9.04 -22.95 18.58
N TYR A 372 -7.78 -22.85 19.02
CA TYR A 372 -6.77 -23.88 18.74
C TYR A 372 -7.06 -25.20 19.47
N ALA A 373 -7.56 -25.15 20.72
CA ALA A 373 -8.00 -26.33 21.45
C ALA A 373 -9.15 -27.04 20.72
N GLU A 374 -10.11 -26.26 20.21
CA GLU A 374 -11.23 -26.75 19.39
C GLU A 374 -10.75 -27.37 18.08
N LEU A 375 -9.83 -26.69 17.38
CA LEU A 375 -9.21 -27.21 16.16
C LEU A 375 -8.51 -28.54 16.43
N ALA A 376 -7.68 -28.63 17.46
CA ALA A 376 -6.99 -29.84 17.86
C ALA A 376 -7.96 -30.99 18.11
N ARG A 377 -9.05 -30.73 18.86
CA ARG A 377 -10.10 -31.73 19.14
C ARG A 377 -10.79 -32.22 17.86
N ARG A 378 -11.14 -31.32 16.94
CA ARG A 378 -11.76 -31.68 15.66
C ARG A 378 -10.84 -32.49 14.77
N LEU A 379 -9.57 -32.09 14.67
CA LEU A 379 -8.58 -32.82 13.89
C LEU A 379 -8.38 -34.24 14.43
N ARG A 380 -8.25 -34.41 15.76
CA ARG A 380 -8.15 -35.73 16.39
C ARG A 380 -9.39 -36.59 16.14
N ALA A 381 -10.57 -36.00 16.15
CA ALA A 381 -11.82 -36.71 15.86
C ALA A 381 -11.90 -37.29 14.44
N THR A 382 -11.04 -36.84 13.52
CA THR A 382 -10.92 -37.45 12.18
C THR A 382 -10.11 -38.75 12.17
N GLY A 383 -9.48 -39.11 13.29
CA GLY A 383 -8.56 -40.25 13.38
C GLY A 383 -7.13 -39.95 12.91
N ALA A 384 -6.85 -38.72 12.47
CA ALA A 384 -5.51 -38.28 12.12
C ALA A 384 -4.63 -38.10 13.37
N GLU A 385 -3.35 -38.42 13.27
CA GLU A 385 -2.36 -37.94 14.22
C GLU A 385 -2.17 -36.44 14.02
N VAL A 386 -2.19 -35.66 15.11
CA VAL A 386 -2.15 -34.19 15.06
C VAL A 386 -0.94 -33.71 15.84
N ARG A 387 -0.22 -32.74 15.30
CA ARG A 387 0.85 -32.02 16.01
C ARG A 387 0.81 -30.54 15.70
N PHE A 388 1.12 -29.72 16.71
CA PHE A 388 1.36 -28.29 16.52
C PHE A 388 2.85 -28.08 16.35
N VAL A 389 3.26 -27.37 15.30
CA VAL A 389 4.67 -27.07 15.02
C VAL A 389 4.85 -25.55 15.10
N VAL A 390 5.32 -25.10 16.26
CA VAL A 390 5.46 -23.70 16.57
C VAL A 390 6.76 -23.18 15.95
N LEU A 391 6.68 -22.20 15.06
CA LEU A 391 7.85 -21.59 14.44
C LEU A 391 8.44 -20.51 15.38
N PRO A 392 9.72 -20.61 15.81
CA PRO A 392 10.38 -19.54 16.54
C PRO A 392 10.44 -18.25 15.73
N GLY A 393 10.30 -17.10 16.40
CA GLY A 393 10.61 -15.81 15.78
C GLY A 393 12.12 -15.62 15.63
N ARG A 394 12.51 -14.65 14.80
CA ARG A 394 13.92 -14.28 14.59
C ARG A 394 14.61 -13.92 15.90
N ARG A 395 13.92 -13.22 16.80
CA ARG A 395 14.43 -12.85 18.13
C ARG A 395 14.76 -14.09 18.96
N SER A 396 13.78 -14.98 19.11
CA SER A 396 13.94 -16.27 19.80
C SER A 396 15.11 -17.09 19.22
N ALA A 397 15.23 -17.11 17.88
CA ALA A 397 16.29 -17.83 17.19
C ALA A 397 17.69 -17.24 17.40
N ILE A 398 17.85 -15.95 17.72
CA ILE A 398 19.15 -15.35 18.06
C ILE A 398 19.40 -15.29 19.58
N GLY A 399 18.55 -15.91 20.39
CA GLY A 399 18.67 -15.93 21.85
C GLY A 399 18.08 -14.69 22.54
N GLU A 400 17.37 -13.83 21.81
CA GLU A 400 16.61 -12.73 22.39
C GLU A 400 15.18 -13.17 22.74
N PRO A 401 14.57 -12.68 23.82
CA PRO A 401 13.19 -12.97 24.12
C PRO A 401 12.27 -12.41 23.02
N ASP A 402 11.28 -13.23 22.61
CA ASP A 402 10.15 -12.76 21.81
C ASP A 402 9.20 -11.91 22.67
N VAL A 403 8.39 -11.05 22.04
CA VAL A 403 7.37 -10.28 22.75
C VAL A 403 6.00 -10.62 22.17
N PRO A 404 5.06 -11.15 22.99
CA PRO A 404 5.15 -11.44 24.42
C PRO A 404 5.65 -12.87 24.67
N ALA A 405 6.73 -13.01 25.45
CA ALA A 405 7.30 -14.29 25.89
C ALA A 405 6.73 -14.81 27.23
N ASP A 406 5.68 -14.20 27.78
CA ASP A 406 5.14 -14.58 29.09
C ASP A 406 4.27 -15.86 28.95
N GLY A 407 4.92 -17.02 28.95
CA GLY A 407 4.30 -18.35 29.05
C GLY A 407 3.31 -18.69 27.93
N LEU A 408 3.29 -17.95 26.81
CA LEU A 408 2.28 -18.15 25.75
C LEU A 408 2.39 -19.53 25.10
N TYR A 409 3.61 -20.05 24.92
CA TYR A 409 3.82 -21.41 24.46
C TYR A 409 3.21 -22.42 25.43
N ASP A 410 3.44 -22.25 26.74
CA ASP A 410 2.92 -23.15 27.76
C ASP A 410 1.38 -23.10 27.79
N ARG A 411 0.80 -21.89 27.74
CA ARG A 411 -0.67 -21.71 27.63
C ARG A 411 -1.24 -22.38 26.38
N LEU A 412 -0.54 -22.31 25.24
CA LEU A 412 -0.92 -23.02 24.03
C LEU A 412 -0.85 -24.53 24.22
N ALA A 413 0.28 -25.04 24.73
CA ALA A 413 0.49 -26.47 24.96
C ALA A 413 -0.56 -27.06 25.91
N ASP A 414 -0.88 -26.34 27.00
CA ASP A 414 -1.92 -26.70 27.95
C ASP A 414 -3.31 -26.72 27.30
N ALA A 415 -3.63 -25.69 26.51
CA ALA A 415 -4.94 -25.58 25.85
C ALA A 415 -5.19 -26.70 24.84
N ILE A 416 -4.18 -27.14 24.09
CA ILE A 416 -4.33 -28.17 23.04
C ILE A 416 -4.15 -29.60 23.57
N ALA A 417 -3.77 -29.79 24.83
CA ALA A 417 -3.52 -31.10 25.42
C ALA A 417 -4.70 -32.07 25.17
N PRO A 418 -4.44 -33.38 24.94
CA PRO A 418 -3.14 -34.05 24.88
C PRO A 418 -2.42 -33.95 23.50
N THR A 419 -2.81 -33.05 22.60
CA THR A 419 -2.10 -32.89 21.32
C THR A 419 -0.70 -32.32 21.59
N PRO A 420 0.37 -32.92 21.05
CA PRO A 420 1.72 -32.40 21.24
C PRO A 420 1.94 -31.09 20.47
N ALA A 421 2.66 -30.17 21.11
CA ALA A 421 3.28 -29.00 20.47
C ALA A 421 4.80 -29.17 20.45
N ASP A 422 5.41 -28.86 19.31
CA ASP A 422 6.86 -28.86 19.11
C ASP A 422 7.34 -27.42 18.89
N TYR A 423 8.28 -26.96 19.72
CA TYR A 423 8.88 -25.62 19.62
C TYR A 423 10.42 -25.70 19.53
N PRO A 424 11.00 -25.75 18.32
CA PRO A 424 12.42 -26.05 18.08
C PRO A 424 13.34 -24.84 18.32
N VAL A 425 13.10 -24.03 19.34
CA VAL A 425 13.86 -22.80 19.58
C VAL A 425 15.37 -23.04 19.74
N ILE A 426 15.75 -24.09 20.46
CA ILE A 426 17.16 -24.45 20.69
C ILE A 426 17.85 -24.87 19.38
N GLU A 427 17.15 -25.55 18.50
CA GLU A 427 17.70 -26.01 17.23
C GLU A 427 17.92 -24.83 16.28
N PHE A 428 16.98 -23.88 16.26
CA PHE A 428 17.14 -22.62 15.53
C PHE A 428 18.31 -21.77 16.08
N GLN A 429 18.48 -21.70 17.40
CA GLN A 429 19.60 -21.01 18.03
C GLN A 429 20.96 -21.63 17.71
N ARG A 430 21.01 -22.95 17.49
CA ARG A 430 22.22 -23.69 17.13
C ARG A 430 22.53 -23.68 15.64
N ALA A 431 21.68 -23.09 14.79
CA ALA A 431 21.97 -22.97 13.38
C ALA A 431 23.26 -22.15 13.15
N ALA A 432 24.00 -22.45 12.08
CA ALA A 432 25.25 -21.75 11.78
C ALA A 432 25.07 -20.23 11.58
N ASN A 433 23.89 -19.80 11.12
CA ASN A 433 23.51 -18.41 10.99
C ASN A 433 22.00 -18.25 11.30
N PRO A 434 21.62 -18.14 12.59
CA PRO A 434 20.20 -18.10 12.99
C PRO A 434 19.46 -16.89 12.41
N ALA A 435 20.11 -15.72 12.39
CA ALA A 435 19.53 -14.50 11.83
C ALA A 435 19.28 -14.62 10.32
N GLY A 436 20.14 -15.33 9.58
CA GLY A 436 20.02 -15.57 8.14
C GLY A 436 18.92 -16.56 7.74
N LEU A 437 18.34 -17.27 8.70
CA LEU A 437 17.17 -18.12 8.46
C LEU A 437 15.89 -17.29 8.20
N TYR A 438 15.89 -16.00 8.52
CA TYR A 438 14.70 -15.15 8.42
C TYR A 438 14.87 -14.06 7.35
N HIS A 439 13.77 -13.76 6.67
CA HIS A 439 13.63 -12.60 5.80
C HIS A 439 13.28 -11.34 6.62
N ASP A 440 12.44 -11.49 7.64
CA ASP A 440 12.03 -10.44 8.56
C ASP A 440 11.99 -10.94 10.02
N ALA A 441 11.10 -10.41 10.87
CA ALA A 441 11.00 -10.83 12.27
C ALA A 441 10.47 -12.26 12.47
N VAL A 442 9.73 -12.83 11.50
CA VAL A 442 9.07 -14.13 11.65
C VAL A 442 9.10 -14.98 10.37
N HIS A 443 9.07 -14.38 9.19
CA HIS A 443 9.03 -15.12 7.94
C HIS A 443 10.41 -15.64 7.54
N LEU A 444 10.46 -16.88 7.09
CA LEU A 444 11.69 -17.56 6.73
C LEU A 444 12.27 -17.04 5.40
N SER A 445 13.60 -17.05 5.32
CA SER A 445 14.34 -16.94 4.08
C SER A 445 14.30 -18.28 3.32
N ARG A 446 14.83 -18.32 2.10
CA ARG A 446 15.00 -19.58 1.35
C ARG A 446 15.83 -20.62 2.15
N ALA A 447 16.86 -20.16 2.86
CA ALA A 447 17.66 -21.00 3.74
C ALA A 447 16.86 -21.47 4.97
N GLY A 448 16.04 -20.58 5.55
CA GLY A 448 15.11 -20.92 6.63
C GLY A 448 14.10 -22.00 6.23
N HIS A 449 13.48 -21.88 5.05
CA HIS A 449 12.57 -22.92 4.55
C HIS A 449 13.28 -24.27 4.36
N ALA A 450 14.55 -24.28 3.92
CA ALA A 450 15.33 -25.50 3.83
C ALA A 450 15.63 -26.10 5.21
N PHE A 451 16.08 -25.28 6.15
CA PHE A 451 16.39 -25.68 7.53
C PHE A 451 15.15 -26.26 8.22
N TYR A 452 14.02 -25.55 8.14
CA TYR A 452 12.79 -25.97 8.82
C TYR A 452 12.19 -27.23 8.19
N ALA A 453 12.31 -27.42 6.87
CA ALA A 453 11.92 -28.67 6.22
C ALA A 453 12.68 -29.88 6.77
N THR A 454 14.00 -29.76 7.01
CA THR A 454 14.81 -30.82 7.62
C THR A 454 14.38 -31.11 9.05
N HIS A 455 14.10 -30.08 9.84
CA HIS A 455 13.57 -30.25 11.20
C HIS A 455 12.23 -31.02 11.17
N LEU A 456 11.29 -30.57 10.33
CA LEU A 456 9.97 -31.21 10.20
C LEU A 456 10.07 -32.66 9.69
N GLU A 457 10.99 -32.97 8.79
CA GLU A 457 11.24 -34.34 8.37
C GLU A 457 11.65 -35.21 9.56
N ALA A 458 12.62 -34.75 10.36
CA ALA A 458 13.09 -35.47 11.54
C ALA A 458 12.00 -35.61 12.63
N LEU A 459 11.08 -34.65 12.71
CA LEU A 459 9.92 -34.70 13.59
C LEU A 459 8.89 -35.73 13.09
N ILE A 460 8.48 -35.64 11.82
CA ILE A 460 7.49 -36.52 11.20
C ILE A 460 7.94 -37.98 11.29
N ARG A 461 9.23 -38.25 11.12
CA ARG A 461 9.74 -39.63 11.21
C ARG A 461 9.55 -40.29 12.57
N ARG A 462 9.32 -39.52 13.64
CA ARG A 462 9.06 -40.03 14.99
C ARG A 462 7.56 -40.24 15.25
N THR A 463 6.69 -39.83 14.35
CA THR A 463 5.23 -39.99 14.48
C THR A 463 4.84 -41.45 14.32
N SER A 464 3.79 -41.86 15.03
CA SER A 464 3.26 -43.23 14.90
C SER A 464 2.78 -43.51 13.48
N THR A 465 2.14 -42.51 12.87
CA THR A 465 1.66 -42.55 11.49
C THR A 465 2.78 -42.79 10.50
N TRP A 466 3.92 -42.10 10.64
CA TRP A 466 5.07 -42.34 9.79
C TRP A 466 5.66 -43.73 10.00
N ARG A 467 5.91 -44.13 11.25
CA ARG A 467 6.55 -45.42 11.55
C ARG A 467 5.73 -46.58 11.00
N TRP A 468 4.41 -46.55 11.19
CA TRP A 468 3.49 -47.51 10.58
C TRP A 468 3.53 -47.48 9.05
N PHE A 469 3.46 -46.29 8.44
CA PHE A 469 3.51 -46.15 6.99
C PHE A 469 4.84 -46.63 6.38
N ALA A 470 5.94 -46.42 7.09
CA ALA A 470 7.30 -46.78 6.70
C ALA A 470 7.67 -48.23 6.99
N GLY A 471 6.87 -48.95 7.78
CA GLY A 471 7.21 -50.30 8.25
C GLY A 471 8.37 -50.30 9.26
N GLU A 472 8.50 -49.22 10.04
CA GLU A 472 9.52 -49.02 11.08
C GLU A 472 8.99 -49.36 12.51
N GLU A 473 7.96 -50.19 12.60
CA GLU A 473 7.40 -50.67 13.89
C GLU A 473 8.34 -51.61 14.63
#